data_AF-A0A9P7MN40-F1
#
_entry.id   AF-A0A9P7MN40-F1
#
_cell.length_a   1.000
_cell.length_b   1.000
_cell.length_c   1.000
_cell.angle_alpha   90.00
_cell.angle_beta   90.00
_cell.angle_gamma   90.00
#
_symmetry.space_group_name_H-M   'P 1'
#
loop_
_entity.id
_entity.type
_entity.pdbx_description
1 polymer ?
#
loop_
_entity_poly.entity_id
_entity_poly.type
_entity_poly.pdbx_seq_one_letter_code
_entity_poly.pdbx_strand_id
1 'polypeptide(L)'
;MVKAFSRLLIRSRGQIVNISSIASVAPYVYSSIFCATKGALNAYSRTLRQELKPFGVSVTVVMAGQVKSQTNKTYRELPSDSVYSVVQELFRQKLRYSEETSRMTPDEFAERLVSRLLPGESGGFWRRFFLPSPSPPNWLWIGDRAGLVRFMRWFGEGLLDFVAYRKFGLHVLEARLKDR
;
A
#
# COMPACT_ATOMS: atom_id res chain seq x y z
N MET A 1 18.58 1.40 5.10
CA MET A 1 17.95 1.61 6.42
C MET A 1 17.97 0.35 7.28
N VAL A 2 17.22 -0.73 6.98
CA VAL A 2 17.17 -1.94 7.84
C VAL A 2 18.55 -2.48 8.23
N LYS A 3 19.45 -2.66 7.26
CA LYS A 3 20.83 -3.14 7.50
C LYS A 3 21.59 -2.28 8.51
N ALA A 4 21.41 -0.96 8.47
CA ALA A 4 22.13 -0.02 9.34
C ALA A 4 21.65 -0.13 10.80
N PHE A 5 20.36 -0.42 11.02
CA PHE A 5 19.75 -0.51 12.36
C PHE A 5 19.60 -1.95 12.87
N SER A 6 20.08 -2.96 12.13
CA SER A 6 19.83 -4.37 12.42
C SER A 6 20.28 -4.78 13.83
N ARG A 7 21.48 -4.36 14.27
CA ARG A 7 21.99 -4.65 15.61
C ARG A 7 21.12 -4.03 16.71
N LEU A 8 20.65 -2.80 16.51
CA LEU A 8 19.78 -2.12 17.47
C LEU A 8 18.39 -2.77 17.51
N LEU A 9 17.84 -3.14 16.35
CA LEU A 9 16.57 -3.85 16.23
C LEU A 9 16.62 -5.20 16.94
N ILE A 10 17.69 -5.98 16.73
CA ILE A 10 17.89 -7.28 17.38
C ILE A 10 18.01 -7.10 18.90
N ARG A 11 18.83 -6.14 19.35
CA ARG A 11 19.01 -5.87 20.79
C ARG A 11 17.71 -5.47 21.48
N SER A 12 16.87 -4.68 20.81
CA SER A 12 15.59 -4.22 21.36
C SER A 12 14.44 -5.20 21.15
N ARG A 13 14.64 -6.29 20.37
CA ARG A 13 13.56 -7.15 19.86
C ARG A 13 12.43 -6.32 19.23
N GLY A 14 12.85 -5.31 18.45
CA GLY A 14 11.97 -4.25 17.95
C GLY A 14 11.05 -4.68 16.81
N GLN A 15 10.45 -3.69 16.17
CA GLN A 15 9.53 -3.87 15.06
C GLN A 15 9.92 -3.00 13.88
N ILE A 16 9.88 -3.58 12.68
CA ILE A 16 10.02 -2.88 11.41
C ILE A 16 8.63 -2.72 10.81
N VAL A 17 8.25 -1.49 10.47
CA VAL A 17 6.98 -1.19 9.80
C VAL A 17 7.26 -0.59 8.42
N ASN A 18 6.94 -1.35 7.38
CA ASN A 18 7.12 -0.91 6.00
C ASN A 18 5.79 -0.45 5.40
N ILE A 19 5.73 0.82 4.97
CA ILE A 19 4.54 1.38 4.32
C ILE A 19 4.54 1.01 2.84
N SER A 20 3.73 0.01 2.51
CA SER A 20 3.42 -0.39 1.13
C SER A 20 2.14 0.29 0.64
N SER A 21 1.55 -0.21 -0.45
CA SER A 21 0.32 0.31 -1.03
C SER A 21 -0.54 -0.82 -1.59
N ILE A 22 -1.85 -0.64 -1.63
CA ILE A 22 -2.75 -1.52 -2.40
C ILE A 22 -2.37 -1.60 -3.88
N ALA A 23 -1.67 -0.60 -4.43
CA ALA A 23 -1.14 -0.60 -5.78
C ALA A 23 -0.05 -1.67 -6.03
N SER A 24 0.43 -2.33 -4.97
CA SER A 24 1.36 -3.47 -5.10
C SER A 24 0.67 -4.79 -5.46
N VAL A 25 -0.65 -4.85 -5.38
CA VAL A 25 -1.45 -6.07 -5.56
C VAL A 25 -2.69 -5.87 -6.43
N ALA A 26 -3.02 -4.62 -6.75
CA ALA A 26 -4.06 -4.25 -7.70
C ALA A 26 -3.44 -3.26 -8.71
N PRO A 27 -3.67 -3.42 -10.02
CA PRO A 27 -3.06 -2.53 -11.01
C PRO A 27 -3.45 -1.07 -10.77
N TYR A 28 -2.44 -0.20 -10.75
CA TYR A 28 -2.62 1.24 -10.67
C TYR A 28 -2.00 1.89 -11.91
N VAL A 29 -2.84 2.04 -12.95
CA VAL A 29 -2.42 2.47 -14.29
C VAL A 29 -1.69 3.81 -14.24
N TYR A 30 -0.74 4.01 -15.17
CA TYR A 30 0.19 5.15 -15.24
C TYR A 30 1.20 5.24 -14.09
N SER A 31 1.34 4.17 -13.30
CA SER A 31 2.22 4.14 -12.11
C SER A 31 2.96 2.82 -11.98
N SER A 32 3.29 2.15 -13.10
CA SER A 32 3.92 0.81 -13.11
C SER A 32 5.20 0.74 -12.27
N ILE A 33 6.07 1.74 -12.35
CA ILE A 33 7.31 1.83 -11.56
C ILE A 33 7.01 1.91 -10.05
N PHE A 34 5.97 2.65 -9.68
CA PHE A 34 5.52 2.74 -8.28
C PHE A 34 4.94 1.40 -7.81
N CYS A 35 4.08 0.77 -8.61
CA CYS A 35 3.53 -0.57 -8.34
C CYS A 35 4.66 -1.60 -8.15
N ALA A 36 5.64 -1.62 -9.05
CA ALA A 36 6.79 -2.52 -8.99
C ALA A 36 7.61 -2.31 -7.71
N THR A 37 7.94 -1.05 -7.37
CA THR A 37 8.66 -0.73 -6.14
C THR A 37 7.92 -1.20 -4.88
N LYS A 38 6.60 -0.99 -4.81
CA LYS A 38 5.79 -1.43 -3.67
C LYS A 38 5.59 -2.96 -3.65
N GLY A 39 5.54 -3.61 -4.80
CA GLY A 39 5.58 -5.08 -4.93
C GLY A 39 6.90 -5.66 -4.42
N ALA A 40 8.03 -5.08 -4.82
CA ALA A 40 9.35 -5.46 -4.32
C ALA A 40 9.46 -5.27 -2.80
N LEU A 41 8.93 -4.17 -2.25
CA LEU A 41 8.87 -3.94 -0.80
C LEU A 41 8.07 -5.03 -0.07
N ASN A 42 6.97 -5.51 -0.65
CA ASN A 42 6.19 -6.61 -0.08
C ASN A 42 7.00 -7.91 -0.04
N ALA A 43 7.64 -8.28 -1.16
CA ALA A 43 8.47 -9.47 -1.26
C ALA A 43 9.64 -9.40 -0.27
N TYR A 44 10.36 -8.28 -0.28
CA TYR A 44 11.45 -7.98 0.65
C TYR A 44 11.01 -8.14 2.11
N SER A 45 9.88 -7.55 2.49
CA SER A 45 9.37 -7.61 3.87
C SER A 45 8.94 -9.01 4.29
N ARG A 46 8.42 -9.83 3.36
CA ARG A 46 8.07 -11.24 3.62
C ARG A 46 9.30 -12.06 3.94
N THR A 47 10.37 -11.91 3.16
CA THR A 47 11.65 -12.61 3.38
C THR A 47 12.31 -12.13 4.67
N LEU A 48 12.43 -10.82 4.84
CA LEU A 48 13.05 -10.20 6.01
C LEU A 48 12.38 -10.64 7.32
N ARG A 49 11.05 -10.83 7.32
CA ARG A 49 10.32 -11.35 8.47
C ARG A 49 10.82 -12.72 8.92
N GLN A 50 11.11 -13.62 7.98
CA GLN A 50 11.59 -14.97 8.32
C GLN A 50 13.04 -14.91 8.81
N GLU A 51 13.88 -14.12 8.16
CA GLU A 51 15.29 -13.92 8.54
C GLU A 51 15.43 -13.34 9.95
N LEU A 52 14.51 -12.43 10.34
CA LEU A 52 14.57 -11.71 11.60
C LEU A 52 13.78 -12.37 12.75
N LYS A 53 12.91 -13.35 12.43
CA LYS A 53 12.07 -14.05 13.42
C LYS A 53 12.89 -14.70 14.56
N PRO A 54 14.02 -15.40 14.32
CA PRO A 54 14.82 -16.00 15.39
C PRO A 54 15.40 -14.97 16.38
N PHE A 55 15.54 -13.72 15.95
CA PHE A 55 16.06 -12.63 16.77
C PHE A 55 14.96 -11.87 17.53
N GLY A 56 13.70 -12.32 17.43
CA GLY A 56 12.57 -11.66 18.08
C GLY A 56 12.18 -10.32 17.45
N VAL A 57 12.64 -10.02 16.23
CA VAL A 57 12.30 -8.79 15.52
C VAL A 57 11.12 -9.05 14.58
N SER A 58 10.07 -8.23 14.72
CA SER A 58 8.85 -8.35 13.92
C SER A 58 8.87 -7.43 12.69
N VAL A 59 8.19 -7.84 11.62
CA VAL A 59 8.09 -7.06 10.38
C VAL A 59 6.64 -6.97 9.93
N THR A 60 6.08 -5.77 9.98
CA THR A 60 4.71 -5.46 9.54
C THR A 60 4.74 -4.72 8.22
N VAL A 61 3.90 -5.15 7.28
CA VAL A 61 3.66 -4.42 6.03
C VAL A 61 2.31 -3.73 6.10
N VAL A 62 2.30 -2.42 5.89
CA VAL A 62 1.07 -1.63 5.82
C VAL A 62 0.67 -1.50 4.36
N MET A 63 -0.40 -2.19 3.97
CA MET A 63 -1.07 -2.06 2.68
C MET A 63 -1.94 -0.80 2.70
N ALA A 64 -1.31 0.35 2.44
CA ALA A 64 -2.00 1.63 2.46
C ALA A 64 -2.94 1.76 1.26
N GLY A 65 -4.20 2.08 1.55
CA GLY A 65 -5.18 2.56 0.59
C GLY A 65 -4.92 4.04 0.25
N GLN A 66 -5.95 4.72 -0.22
CA GLN A 66 -5.84 6.16 -0.47
C GLN A 66 -5.85 6.95 0.84
N VAL A 67 -5.03 8.00 0.88
CA VAL A 67 -4.90 8.98 1.96
C VAL A 67 -4.76 10.35 1.30
N LYS A 68 -5.41 11.38 1.86
CA LYS A 68 -5.32 12.78 1.40
C LYS A 68 -3.92 13.35 1.65
N SER A 69 -2.98 12.99 0.77
CA SER A 69 -1.58 13.40 0.86
C SER A 69 -1.21 14.32 -0.30
N GLN A 70 -0.30 15.25 -0.06
CA GLN A 70 0.18 16.22 -1.04
C GLN A 70 1.24 15.63 -2.00
N THR A 71 1.11 14.36 -2.36
CA THR A 71 2.15 13.58 -3.07
C THR A 71 2.13 13.76 -4.59
N ASN A 72 1.06 14.30 -5.16
CA ASN A 72 0.90 14.50 -6.61
C ASN A 72 1.20 15.94 -7.06
N LYS A 73 2.00 16.71 -6.30
CA LYS A 73 2.35 18.09 -6.63
C LYS A 73 3.23 18.25 -7.88
N THR A 74 3.85 17.18 -8.35
CA THR A 74 4.60 17.23 -9.62
C THR A 74 3.60 17.13 -10.78
N TYR A 75 3.38 18.24 -11.47
CA TYR A 75 2.67 18.23 -12.75
C TYR A 75 3.41 17.28 -13.69
N ARG A 76 2.74 16.22 -14.12
CA ARG A 76 3.23 15.31 -15.15
C ARG A 76 2.34 15.51 -16.36
N GLU A 77 2.95 15.76 -17.50
CA GLU A 77 2.26 15.75 -18.77
C GLU A 77 2.73 14.54 -19.56
N LEU A 78 1.84 14.04 -20.43
CA LEU A 78 2.24 13.03 -21.39
C LEU A 78 3.14 13.69 -22.44
N PRO A 79 4.23 13.03 -22.87
CA PRO A 79 4.97 13.45 -24.06
C PRO A 79 4.05 13.63 -25.27
N SER A 80 4.38 14.54 -26.17
CA SER A 80 3.56 14.86 -27.36
C SER A 80 3.40 13.67 -28.32
N ASP A 81 4.37 12.76 -28.35
CA ASP A 81 4.40 11.54 -29.14
C ASP A 81 3.82 10.31 -28.40
N SER A 82 3.26 10.51 -27.20
CA SER A 82 2.72 9.42 -26.40
C SER A 82 1.53 8.74 -27.07
N VAL A 83 1.56 7.40 -27.11
CA VAL A 83 0.41 6.58 -27.54
C VAL A 83 -0.83 6.77 -26.65
N TYR A 84 -0.65 7.29 -25.43
CA TYR A 84 -1.74 7.62 -24.50
C TYR A 84 -2.28 9.04 -24.67
N SER A 85 -1.75 9.84 -25.62
CA SER A 85 -2.22 11.20 -25.92
C SER A 85 -3.72 11.24 -26.22
N VAL A 86 -4.24 10.18 -26.84
CA VAL A 86 -5.66 10.01 -27.18
C VAL A 86 -6.58 10.02 -25.94
N VAL A 87 -6.04 9.70 -24.76
CA VAL A 87 -6.77 9.69 -23.47
C VAL A 87 -6.08 10.55 -22.41
N GLN A 88 -5.45 11.66 -22.84
CA GLN A 88 -4.71 12.56 -21.96
C GLN A 88 -5.59 13.12 -20.82
N GLU A 89 -6.88 13.30 -21.05
CA GLU A 89 -7.85 13.71 -20.04
C GLU A 89 -8.01 12.68 -18.91
N LEU A 90 -8.06 11.39 -19.24
CA LEU A 90 -8.15 10.31 -18.25
C LEU A 90 -6.87 10.23 -17.42
N PHE A 91 -5.72 10.47 -18.06
CA PHE A 91 -4.44 10.58 -17.37
C PHE A 91 -4.41 11.77 -16.40
N ARG A 92 -4.85 12.97 -16.84
CA ARG A 92 -4.92 14.16 -15.99
C ARG A 92 -5.88 13.97 -14.81
N GLN A 93 -7.06 13.39 -15.04
CA GLN A 93 -8.01 13.08 -13.97
C GLN A 93 -7.41 12.13 -12.92
N LYS A 94 -6.64 11.12 -13.36
CA LYS A 94 -5.94 10.20 -12.46
C LYS A 94 -4.95 10.92 -11.54
N LEU A 95 -4.26 11.96 -12.01
CA LEU A 95 -3.31 12.71 -11.18
C LEU A 95 -4.00 13.38 -9.98
N ARG A 96 -5.25 13.83 -10.15
CA ARG A 96 -6.04 14.46 -9.08
C ARG A 96 -6.85 13.46 -8.24
N TYR A 97 -6.98 12.23 -8.72
CA TYR A 97 -7.85 11.20 -8.15
C TYR A 97 -7.64 10.93 -6.65
N SER A 98 -6.39 10.91 -6.17
CA SER A 98 -6.12 10.66 -4.74
C SER A 98 -6.52 11.83 -3.84
N GLU A 99 -6.46 13.05 -4.35
CA GLU A 99 -6.82 14.26 -3.60
C GLU A 99 -8.35 14.42 -3.56
N GLU A 100 -9.02 14.14 -4.67
CA GLU A 100 -10.47 14.31 -4.81
C GLU A 100 -11.29 13.18 -4.16
N THR A 101 -10.77 11.94 -4.20
CA THR A 101 -11.58 10.75 -3.84
C THR A 101 -11.28 10.19 -2.46
N SER A 102 -10.09 10.49 -1.90
CA SER A 102 -9.74 10.00 -0.57
C SER A 102 -10.54 10.75 0.50
N ARG A 103 -11.10 10.04 1.47
CA ARG A 103 -11.79 10.59 2.65
C ARG A 103 -10.84 10.66 3.85
N MET A 104 -9.94 9.68 3.99
CA MET A 104 -9.01 9.57 5.11
C MET A 104 -7.91 10.65 5.09
N THR A 105 -7.72 11.33 6.22
CA THR A 105 -6.60 12.29 6.42
C THR A 105 -5.30 11.58 6.84
N PRO A 106 -4.13 12.23 6.68
CA PRO A 106 -2.86 11.67 7.18
C PRO A 106 -2.87 11.41 8.70
N ASP A 107 -3.50 12.29 9.48
CA ASP A 107 -3.59 12.15 10.95
C ASP A 107 -4.44 10.94 11.33
N GLU A 108 -5.62 10.79 10.72
CA GLU A 108 -6.47 9.61 10.92
C GLU A 108 -5.77 8.31 10.51
N PHE A 109 -4.98 8.36 9.42
CA PHE A 109 -4.19 7.21 8.98
C PHE A 109 -3.12 6.86 10.03
N ALA A 110 -2.42 7.85 10.56
CA ALA A 110 -1.37 7.66 11.58
C ALA A 110 -1.96 7.12 12.88
N GLU A 111 -3.06 7.69 13.37
CA GLU A 111 -3.75 7.20 14.58
C GLU A 111 -4.22 5.75 14.43
N ARG A 112 -4.86 5.41 13.29
CA ARG A 112 -5.28 4.04 12.99
C ARG A 112 -4.10 3.10 12.85
N LEU A 113 -2.98 3.55 12.30
CA LEU A 113 -1.78 2.75 12.18
C LEU A 113 -1.17 2.45 13.55
N VAL A 114 -0.92 3.49 14.35
CA VAL A 114 -0.29 3.37 15.66
C VAL A 114 -1.14 2.53 16.61
N SER A 115 -2.44 2.78 16.67
CA SER A 115 -3.38 1.99 17.51
C SER A 115 -3.43 0.50 17.15
N ARG A 116 -3.07 0.13 15.92
CA ARG A 116 -3.03 -1.28 15.45
C ARG A 116 -1.65 -1.92 15.61
N LEU A 117 -0.59 -1.11 15.68
CA LEU A 117 0.78 -1.58 15.87
C LEU A 117 1.11 -1.76 17.35
N LEU A 118 0.66 -0.84 18.19
CA LEU A 118 0.88 -0.91 19.62
C LEU A 118 -0.06 -1.94 20.23
N PRO A 119 0.44 -2.87 21.08
CA PRO A 119 -0.42 -3.73 21.86
C PRO A 119 -1.32 -2.85 22.71
N GLY A 120 -2.64 -2.99 22.56
CA GLY A 120 -3.60 -2.25 23.37
C GLY A 120 -3.32 -2.51 24.85
N GLU A 121 -3.25 -1.44 25.65
CA GLU A 121 -3.17 -1.51 27.12
C GLU A 121 -4.39 -2.19 27.76
N SER A 122 -5.39 -2.55 26.93
CA SER A 122 -6.68 -3.16 27.30
C SER A 122 -6.58 -4.57 27.91
N GLY A 123 -5.38 -5.15 28.01
CA GLY A 123 -5.16 -6.33 28.84
C GLY A 123 -4.70 -5.88 30.21
N GLY A 124 -5.56 -5.98 31.23
CA GLY A 124 -5.23 -5.59 32.60
C GLY A 124 -3.83 -6.05 33.02
N PHE A 125 -3.10 -5.22 33.77
CA PHE A 125 -1.68 -5.33 34.15
C PHE A 125 -1.11 -6.76 34.26
N TRP A 126 -1.88 -7.68 34.86
CA TRP A 126 -1.59 -9.12 34.95
C TRP A 126 -1.26 -9.82 33.62
N ARG A 127 -1.94 -9.48 32.51
CA ARG A 127 -1.66 -10.05 31.17
C ARG A 127 -0.21 -9.84 30.73
N ARG A 128 0.42 -8.74 31.14
CA ARG A 128 1.82 -8.41 30.80
C ARG A 128 2.84 -9.29 31.53
N PHE A 129 2.44 -9.93 32.63
CA PHE A 129 3.28 -10.86 33.39
C PHE A 129 3.09 -12.32 32.98
N PHE A 130 1.89 -12.70 32.54
CA PHE A 130 1.53 -14.11 32.33
C PHE A 130 1.34 -14.52 30.86
N LEU A 131 1.16 -13.59 29.92
CA LEU A 131 1.02 -13.89 28.50
C LEU A 131 2.13 -13.23 27.68
N PRO A 132 2.69 -13.93 26.67
CA PRO A 132 3.59 -13.29 25.71
C PRO A 132 2.87 -12.13 25.02
N SER A 133 3.57 -11.01 24.89
CA SER A 133 3.01 -9.82 24.22
C SER A 133 2.49 -10.20 22.83
N PRO A 134 1.26 -9.82 22.45
CA PRO A 134 0.70 -10.21 21.17
C PRO A 134 1.61 -9.71 20.05
N SER A 135 2.07 -10.62 19.20
CA SER A 135 2.92 -10.26 18.07
C SER A 135 2.14 -9.32 17.14
N PRO A 136 2.76 -8.21 16.69
CA PRO A 136 2.07 -7.29 15.80
C PRO A 136 1.73 -8.00 14.48
N PRO A 137 0.63 -7.60 13.82
CA PRO A 137 0.17 -8.24 12.60
C PRO A 137 1.22 -8.13 11.49
N ASN A 138 1.37 -9.21 10.71
CA ASN A 138 2.26 -9.24 9.55
C ASN A 138 1.80 -8.29 8.43
N TRP A 139 0.48 -8.12 8.28
CA TRP A 139 -0.14 -7.29 7.27
C TRP A 139 -1.22 -6.42 7.91
N LEU A 140 -1.11 -5.11 7.72
CA LEU A 140 -2.13 -4.13 8.10
C LEU A 140 -2.73 -3.51 6.85
N TRP A 141 -4.04 -3.44 6.78
CA TRP A 141 -4.75 -2.83 5.65
C TRP A 141 -5.48 -1.60 6.19
N ILE A 142 -5.00 -0.42 5.84
CA ILE A 142 -5.46 0.87 6.36
C ILE A 142 -5.58 1.83 5.18
N GLY A 143 -6.53 2.76 5.23
CA GLY A 143 -6.78 3.69 4.14
C GLY A 143 -7.95 3.26 3.27
N ASP A 144 -8.40 4.21 2.44
CA ASP A 144 -9.59 4.00 1.63
C ASP A 144 -9.36 2.92 0.59
N ARG A 145 -10.40 2.09 0.39
CA ARG A 145 -10.40 0.92 -0.49
C ARG A 145 -9.43 -0.20 -0.08
N ALA A 146 -8.66 -0.07 0.99
CA ALA A 146 -7.77 -1.13 1.46
C ALA A 146 -8.53 -2.42 1.82
N GLY A 147 -9.63 -2.29 2.57
CA GLY A 147 -10.51 -3.43 2.90
C GLY A 147 -11.16 -4.06 1.66
N LEU A 148 -11.61 -3.24 0.71
CA LEU A 148 -12.22 -3.72 -0.53
C LEU A 148 -11.22 -4.48 -1.40
N VAL A 149 -10.04 -3.92 -1.65
CA VAL A 149 -8.99 -4.61 -2.41
C VAL A 149 -8.59 -5.90 -1.71
N ARG A 150 -8.45 -5.89 -0.38
CA ARG A 150 -8.17 -7.11 0.39
C ARG A 150 -9.23 -8.18 0.15
N PHE A 151 -10.51 -7.82 0.17
CA PHE A 151 -11.62 -8.74 -0.08
C PHE A 151 -11.60 -9.26 -1.53
N MET A 152 -11.44 -8.37 -2.52
CA MET A 152 -11.43 -8.75 -3.94
C MET A 152 -10.30 -9.74 -4.28
N ARG A 153 -9.17 -9.68 -3.57
CA ARG A 153 -8.07 -10.66 -3.75
C ARG A 153 -8.48 -12.10 -3.49
N TRP A 154 -9.55 -12.37 -2.73
CA TRP A 154 -10.05 -13.73 -2.55
C TRP A 154 -10.66 -14.32 -3.83
N PHE A 155 -11.02 -13.49 -4.81
CA PHE A 155 -11.57 -13.91 -6.09
C PHE A 155 -10.52 -13.97 -7.21
N GLY A 156 -9.24 -13.81 -6.86
CA GLY A 156 -8.12 -13.87 -7.79
C GLY A 156 -7.73 -12.53 -8.42
N GLU A 157 -6.60 -12.55 -9.14
CA GLU A 157 -6.00 -11.35 -9.74
C GLU A 157 -6.80 -10.85 -10.95
N GLY A 158 -7.39 -11.76 -11.74
CA GLY A 158 -8.18 -11.39 -12.92
C GLY A 158 -9.36 -10.46 -12.62
N LEU A 159 -9.99 -10.56 -11.44
CA LEU A 159 -11.05 -9.63 -11.04
C LEU A 159 -10.49 -8.22 -10.80
N LEU A 160 -9.32 -8.11 -10.16
CA LEU A 160 -8.66 -6.83 -9.91
C LEU A 160 -8.21 -6.20 -11.22
N ASP A 161 -7.69 -7.00 -12.15
CA ASP A 161 -7.28 -6.57 -13.48
C ASP A 161 -8.47 -6.08 -14.29
N PHE A 162 -9.58 -6.82 -14.30
CA PHE A 162 -10.81 -6.41 -14.96
C PHE A 162 -11.36 -5.09 -14.41
N VAL A 163 -11.43 -4.96 -13.08
CA VAL A 163 -11.91 -3.74 -12.43
C VAL A 163 -10.96 -2.58 -12.73
N ALA A 164 -9.65 -2.79 -12.70
CA ALA A 164 -8.67 -1.77 -13.07
C ALA A 164 -8.82 -1.35 -14.54
N TYR A 165 -8.96 -2.30 -15.47
CA TYR A 165 -9.13 -2.04 -16.90
C TYR A 165 -10.32 -1.10 -17.19
N ARG A 166 -11.45 -1.40 -16.56
CA ARG A 166 -12.66 -0.56 -16.65
C ARG A 166 -12.46 0.78 -15.95
N LYS A 167 -11.98 0.76 -14.70
CA LYS A 167 -11.85 1.94 -13.85
C LYS A 167 -10.88 2.99 -14.40
N PHE A 168 -9.79 2.58 -15.03
CA PHE A 168 -8.80 3.48 -15.63
C PHE A 168 -9.13 3.88 -17.06
N GLY A 169 -10.29 3.49 -17.58
CA GLY A 169 -10.74 3.85 -18.92
C GLY A 169 -9.89 3.23 -20.03
N LEU A 170 -9.21 2.11 -19.78
CA LEU A 170 -8.43 1.43 -20.82
C LEU A 170 -9.31 0.88 -21.94
N HIS A 171 -10.55 0.50 -21.63
CA HIS A 171 -11.57 0.20 -22.62
C HIS A 171 -11.92 1.38 -23.54
N VAL A 172 -11.85 2.63 -23.03
CA VAL A 172 -12.06 3.84 -23.83
C VAL A 172 -10.85 4.10 -24.73
N LEU A 173 -9.65 3.91 -24.19
CA LEU A 173 -8.42 3.95 -24.98
C LEU A 173 -8.46 2.93 -26.12
N GLU A 174 -8.84 1.69 -25.82
CA GLU A 174 -8.96 0.61 -26.82
C GLU A 174 -9.93 0.99 -27.94
N ALA A 175 -11.11 1.52 -27.58
CA ALA A 175 -12.09 1.98 -28.58
C ALA A 175 -11.53 3.10 -29.46
N ARG A 176 -10.95 4.15 -28.87
CA ARG A 176 -10.40 5.28 -29.63
C ARG A 176 -9.18 4.93 -30.49
N LEU A 177 -8.44 3.87 -30.14
CA LEU A 177 -7.34 3.37 -30.96
C LEU A 177 -7.83 2.58 -32.18
N LYS A 178 -9.02 1.94 -32.11
CA LYS A 178 -9.62 1.22 -33.24
C LYS A 178 -10.26 2.14 -34.27
N ASP A 179 -10.71 3.32 -33.83
CA ASP A 179 -11.32 4.35 -34.69
C ASP A 179 -10.29 5.21 -35.46
N ARG A 180 -8.99 4.87 -35.35
CA ARG A 180 -7.86 5.65 -35.86
C ARG A 180 -7.14 4.92 -37.00
#